data_AF-X1RBN1-F1
#
_entry.id   AF-X1RBN1-F1
#
_cell.length_a   1.000
_cell.length_b   1.000
_cell.length_c   1.000
_cell.angle_alpha   90.00
_cell.angle_beta   90.00
_cell.angle_gamma   90.00
#
_symmetry.space_group_name_H-M   'P 1'
#
loop_
_entity.id
_entity.type
_entity.pdbx_description
1 polymer ?
#
loop_
_entity_poly.entity_id
_entity_poly.type
_entity_poly.pdbx_seq_one_letter_code
_entity_poly.pdbx_strand_id
1 'polypeptide(L)'
;STILPSIITDVSRILYFPVAGVIFLPVNRNRKLAISSFLLRDTAKPIVANTRLIRKRIKEEIERYIIELGGEGRLTEMQLKEILGNTLSETRQILQDYVKENYEKVCLELEVISTEKLLEAEGIMRILGYGTKPENLDLSVLPKGYRILSKVPHLPASVVENVVAALGDLPNIMNSTVLELTEINEVGERRAGSVRRELERLKNRALLGKRF
;
A
#
# COMPACT_ATOMS: atom_id res chain seq x y z
N SER A 1 -34.73 -5.26 -6.25
CA SER A 1 -33.39 -5.75 -5.83
C SER A 1 -32.45 -4.59 -5.47
N THR A 2 -32.87 -3.74 -4.53
CA THR A 2 -32.21 -2.45 -4.19
C THR A 2 -31.03 -2.58 -3.23
N ILE A 3 -30.76 -3.80 -2.75
CA ILE A 3 -29.77 -4.09 -1.71
C ILE A 3 -28.34 -4.16 -2.29
N LEU A 4 -28.19 -4.67 -3.52
CA LEU A 4 -26.88 -4.87 -4.17
C LEU A 4 -26.05 -3.58 -4.34
N PRO A 5 -26.60 -2.49 -4.91
CA PRO A 5 -25.85 -1.24 -5.06
C PRO A 5 -25.52 -0.61 -3.71
N SER A 6 -26.39 -0.78 -2.70
CA SER A 6 -26.14 -0.26 -1.35
C SER A 6 -24.98 -0.99 -0.69
N ILE A 7 -24.95 -2.33 -0.72
CA ILE A 7 -23.84 -3.11 -0.12
C ILE A 7 -22.52 -2.81 -0.82
N ILE A 8 -22.49 -2.75 -2.16
CA ILE A 8 -21.25 -2.42 -2.89
C ILE A 8 -20.82 -0.97 -2.60
N THR A 9 -21.76 -0.03 -2.49
CA THR A 9 -21.47 1.37 -2.15
C THR A 9 -21.01 1.52 -0.71
N ASP A 10 -21.59 0.78 0.23
CA ASP A 10 -21.22 0.79 1.64
C ASP A 10 -19.87 0.11 1.82
N VAL A 11 -19.61 -1.05 1.23
CA VAL A 11 -18.29 -1.69 1.20
C VAL A 11 -17.27 -0.79 0.52
N SER A 12 -17.62 -0.17 -0.60
CA SER A 12 -16.75 0.80 -1.27
C SER A 12 -16.49 2.00 -0.38
N ARG A 13 -17.45 2.54 0.36
CA ARG A 13 -17.21 3.61 1.34
C ARG A 13 -16.35 3.13 2.51
N ILE A 14 -16.64 1.96 3.05
CA ILE A 14 -15.94 1.31 4.16
C ILE A 14 -14.46 1.07 3.83
N LEU A 15 -14.18 0.70 2.58
CA LEU A 15 -12.82 0.42 2.08
C LEU A 15 -12.16 1.65 1.44
N TYR A 16 -12.83 2.42 0.58
CA TYR A 16 -12.25 3.61 -0.08
C TYR A 16 -12.08 4.82 0.84
N PHE A 17 -12.88 5.05 1.88
CA PHE A 17 -12.67 6.22 2.73
C PHE A 17 -11.30 6.20 3.46
N PRO A 18 -10.84 5.07 4.02
CA PRO A 18 -9.48 4.96 4.55
C PRO A 18 -8.41 4.72 3.47
N VAL A 19 -8.75 4.03 2.38
CA VAL A 19 -7.79 3.69 1.31
C VAL A 19 -7.50 4.89 0.41
N ALA A 20 -8.48 5.71 0.03
CA ALA A 20 -8.25 6.91 -0.76
C ALA A 20 -7.42 7.95 0.01
N GLY A 21 -7.56 8.06 1.34
CA GLY A 21 -6.69 8.92 2.14
C GLY A 21 -5.22 8.46 2.22
N VAL A 22 -4.90 7.23 1.81
CA VAL A 22 -3.54 6.63 1.88
C VAL A 22 -2.95 6.32 0.50
N ILE A 23 -3.78 5.89 -0.46
CA ILE A 23 -3.48 5.91 -1.89
C ILE A 23 -3.22 7.37 -2.32
N PHE A 24 -3.95 8.31 -1.73
CA PHE A 24 -3.78 9.75 -1.80
C PHE A 24 -3.42 10.31 -0.41
N LEU A 25 -2.47 9.68 0.31
CA LEU A 25 -1.69 10.47 1.27
C LEU A 25 -1.16 11.64 0.44
N PRO A 26 -1.48 12.90 0.80
CA PRO A 26 -1.40 14.00 -0.14
C PRO A 26 0.03 14.10 -0.67
N VAL A 27 0.20 13.81 -1.97
CA VAL A 27 1.16 14.56 -2.76
C VAL A 27 0.73 16.00 -2.57
N ASN A 28 1.46 16.68 -1.69
CA ASN A 28 1.02 17.91 -1.06
C ASN A 28 0.50 18.88 -2.13
N ARG A 29 -0.68 19.46 -1.88
CA ARG A 29 -1.40 20.38 -2.77
C ARG A 29 -0.56 21.60 -3.18
N ASN A 30 0.55 21.83 -2.48
CA ASN A 30 1.61 22.73 -2.88
C ASN A 30 2.96 22.00 -2.87
N ARG A 31 3.57 21.97 -4.06
CA ARG A 31 4.97 21.68 -4.43
C ARG A 31 5.12 20.47 -5.38
N LYS A 32 6.22 20.53 -6.14
CA LYS A 32 6.67 19.67 -7.26
C LYS A 32 6.56 18.18 -6.92
N LEU A 33 6.70 17.26 -7.89
CA LEU A 33 6.81 15.82 -7.62
C LEU A 33 7.77 15.60 -6.45
N ALA A 34 7.20 15.44 -5.27
CA ALA A 34 7.97 15.31 -4.05
C ALA A 34 7.95 13.82 -3.80
N ILE A 35 9.02 13.18 -4.27
CA ILE A 35 9.55 12.01 -3.61
C ILE A 35 10.09 12.51 -2.25
N SER A 36 9.22 13.11 -1.43
CA SER A 36 9.59 13.70 -0.16
C SER A 36 9.59 12.58 0.83
N SER A 37 10.77 12.27 1.33
CA SER A 37 10.91 11.64 2.62
C SER A 37 10.07 12.43 3.62
N PHE A 38 9.11 11.77 4.26
CA PHE A 38 8.31 12.36 5.33
C PHE A 38 8.79 11.78 6.65
N LEU A 39 8.61 12.55 7.73
CA LEU A 39 8.84 12.03 9.07
C LEU A 39 7.97 10.80 9.26
N LEU A 40 8.58 9.72 9.77
CA LEU A 40 7.90 8.45 9.97
C LEU A 40 6.61 8.63 10.77
N ARG A 41 6.61 9.52 11.77
CA ARG A 41 5.41 9.83 12.58
C ARG A 41 4.22 10.36 11.77
N ASP A 42 4.47 11.11 10.69
CA ASP A 42 3.43 11.79 9.91
C ASP A 42 2.79 10.84 8.88
N THR A 43 3.57 9.91 8.32
CA THR A 43 3.10 8.96 7.28
C THR A 43 2.73 7.59 7.83
N ALA A 44 3.47 7.08 8.81
CA ALA A 44 3.24 5.74 9.35
C ALA A 44 1.91 5.63 10.08
N LYS A 45 1.52 6.67 10.83
CA LYS A 45 0.28 6.70 11.61
C LYS A 45 -0.96 6.44 10.75
N PRO A 46 -1.24 7.24 9.70
CA PRO A 46 -2.41 6.98 8.85
C PRO A 46 -2.31 5.63 8.13
N ILE A 47 -1.12 5.20 7.68
CA ILE A 47 -0.93 3.91 6.99
C ILE A 47 -1.31 2.74 7.90
N VAL A 48 -0.73 2.71 9.09
CA VAL A 48 -0.90 1.63 10.06
C VAL A 48 -2.32 1.61 10.61
N ALA A 49 -2.89 2.77 10.94
CA ALA A 49 -4.27 2.88 11.41
C ALA A 49 -5.28 2.42 10.36
N ASN A 50 -5.12 2.84 9.09
CA ASN A 50 -6.02 2.45 8.01
C ASN A 50 -5.87 0.96 7.67
N THR A 51 -4.65 0.43 7.64
CA THR A 51 -4.41 -1.01 7.46
C THR A 51 -5.15 -1.83 8.51
N ARG A 52 -5.06 -1.42 9.78
CA ARG A 52 -5.78 -2.08 10.86
C ARG A 52 -7.30 -1.97 10.71
N LEU A 53 -7.82 -0.77 10.42
CA LEU A 53 -9.25 -0.53 10.27
C LEU A 53 -9.84 -1.39 9.14
N ILE A 54 -9.17 -1.44 7.99
CA ILE A 54 -9.58 -2.26 6.84
C ILE A 54 -9.65 -3.73 7.25
N ARG A 55 -8.59 -4.27 7.85
CA ARG A 55 -8.55 -5.67 8.31
C ARG A 55 -9.68 -5.98 9.30
N LYS A 56 -9.93 -5.08 10.26
CA LYS A 56 -11.00 -5.24 11.25
C LYS A 56 -12.38 -5.27 10.58
N ARG A 57 -12.66 -4.33 9.66
CA ARG A 57 -13.94 -4.26 8.95
C ARG A 57 -14.19 -5.45 8.04
N ILE A 58 -13.14 -5.98 7.41
CA ILE A 58 -13.24 -7.21 6.62
C ILE A 58 -13.71 -8.37 7.51
N LYS A 59 -13.04 -8.57 8.65
CA LYS A 59 -13.37 -9.63 9.61
C LYS A 59 -14.76 -9.47 10.22
N GLU A 60 -15.14 -8.26 10.61
CA GLU A 60 -16.39 -8.05 11.34
C GLU A 60 -17.59 -7.97 10.40
N GLU A 61 -17.56 -7.11 9.39
CA GLU A 61 -18.75 -6.74 8.62
C GLU A 61 -18.86 -7.55 7.33
N ILE A 62 -17.75 -7.72 6.61
CA ILE A 62 -17.78 -8.24 5.25
C ILE A 62 -17.91 -9.76 5.22
N GLU A 63 -17.30 -10.48 6.17
CA GLU A 63 -17.51 -11.92 6.34
C GLU A 63 -18.99 -12.25 6.62
N ARG A 64 -19.70 -11.42 7.41
CA ARG A 64 -21.15 -11.59 7.63
C ARG A 64 -21.94 -11.39 6.35
N TYR A 65 -21.64 -10.35 5.57
CA TYR A 65 -22.32 -10.12 4.29
C TYR A 65 -22.14 -11.28 3.31
N ILE A 66 -20.95 -11.89 3.25
CA ILE A 66 -20.70 -13.06 2.40
C ILE A 66 -21.59 -14.23 2.82
N ILE A 67 -21.76 -14.47 4.12
CA ILE A 67 -22.60 -15.56 4.64
C ILE A 67 -24.09 -15.29 4.36
N GLU A 68 -24.56 -14.05 4.54
CA GLU A 68 -25.96 -13.66 4.36
C GLU A 68 -26.43 -13.68 2.89
N LEU A 69 -25.52 -13.53 1.92
CA LEU A 69 -25.86 -13.48 0.49
C LEU A 69 -26.37 -14.82 -0.09
N GLY A 70 -26.10 -15.95 0.55
CA GLY A 70 -26.63 -17.27 0.17
C GLY A 70 -26.39 -17.68 -1.29
N GLY A 71 -27.21 -18.60 -1.81
CA GLY A 71 -27.06 -19.15 -3.17
C GLY A 71 -27.43 -18.20 -4.31
N GLU A 72 -28.32 -17.23 -4.07
CA GLU A 72 -28.76 -16.25 -5.08
C GLU A 72 -27.79 -15.07 -5.25
N GLY A 73 -26.86 -14.89 -4.31
CA GLY A 73 -25.89 -13.78 -4.28
C GLY A 73 -24.52 -14.08 -4.91
N ARG A 74 -24.33 -15.21 -5.61
CA ARG A 74 -23.00 -15.66 -6.10
C ARG A 74 -22.23 -14.61 -6.92
N LEU A 75 -22.92 -13.85 -7.79
CA LEU A 75 -22.28 -12.79 -8.57
C LEU A 75 -21.80 -11.64 -7.67
N THR A 76 -22.60 -11.26 -6.68
CA THR A 76 -22.26 -10.22 -5.69
C THR A 76 -21.11 -10.68 -4.80
N GLU A 77 -21.13 -11.94 -4.37
CA GLU A 77 -20.03 -12.55 -3.62
C GLU A 77 -18.73 -12.50 -4.43
N MET A 78 -18.76 -12.82 -5.73
CA MET A 78 -17.59 -12.72 -6.61
C MET A 78 -17.05 -11.28 -6.70
N GLN A 79 -17.92 -10.30 -6.96
CA GLN A 79 -17.53 -8.89 -7.04
C GLN A 79 -16.95 -8.39 -5.72
N LEU A 80 -17.55 -8.79 -4.60
CA LEU A 80 -17.09 -8.45 -3.26
C LEU A 80 -15.71 -9.05 -2.99
N LYS A 81 -15.50 -10.33 -3.31
CA LYS A 81 -14.19 -11.01 -3.18
C LYS A 81 -13.12 -10.34 -4.04
N GLU A 82 -13.45 -9.89 -5.24
CA GLU A 82 -12.52 -9.16 -6.11
C GLU A 82 -12.11 -7.81 -5.49
N ILE A 83 -13.07 -6.99 -5.08
CA ILE A 83 -12.82 -5.69 -4.43
C ILE A 83 -11.98 -5.86 -3.16
N LEU A 84 -12.32 -6.87 -2.34
CA LEU A 84 -11.57 -7.22 -1.13
C LEU A 84 -10.13 -7.62 -1.45
N GLY A 85 -9.94 -8.53 -2.41
CA GLY A 85 -8.63 -9.01 -2.82
C GLY A 85 -7.73 -7.86 -3.29
N ASN A 86 -8.27 -6.97 -4.11
CA ASN A 86 -7.57 -5.78 -4.58
C ASN A 86 -7.19 -4.86 -3.42
N THR A 87 -8.14 -4.57 -2.51
CA THR A 87 -7.91 -3.71 -1.35
C THR A 87 -6.86 -4.27 -0.39
N LEU A 88 -6.91 -5.57 -0.11
CA LEU A 88 -5.94 -6.26 0.75
C LEU A 88 -4.55 -6.26 0.13
N SER A 89 -4.46 -6.49 -1.18
CA SER A 89 -3.19 -6.45 -1.93
C SER A 89 -2.56 -5.05 -1.90
N GLU A 90 -3.35 -4.00 -2.13
CA GLU A 90 -2.86 -2.62 -2.04
C GLU A 90 -2.45 -2.24 -0.62
N THR A 91 -3.24 -2.60 0.38
CA THR A 91 -2.93 -2.37 1.80
C THR A 91 -1.62 -3.05 2.18
N ARG A 92 -1.41 -4.29 1.72
CA ARG A 92 -0.16 -5.02 1.90
C ARG A 92 1.03 -4.27 1.31
N GLN A 93 0.93 -3.83 0.06
CA GLN A 93 2.01 -3.13 -0.62
C GLN A 93 2.35 -1.80 0.03
N ILE A 94 1.33 -1.05 0.50
CA ILE A 94 1.53 0.18 1.27
C ILE A 94 2.29 -0.14 2.56
N LEU A 95 1.89 -1.17 3.29
CA LEU A 95 2.58 -1.53 4.53
C LEU A 95 4.03 -1.97 4.26
N GLN A 96 4.26 -2.79 3.22
CA GLN A 96 5.59 -3.24 2.81
C GLN A 96 6.51 -2.08 2.42
N ASP A 97 5.97 -0.97 1.89
CA ASP A 97 6.77 0.22 1.57
C ASP A 97 7.46 0.84 2.80
N TYR A 98 6.92 0.65 4.01
CA TYR A 98 7.40 1.34 5.21
C TYR A 98 7.86 0.41 6.33
N VAL A 99 7.54 -0.87 6.29
CA VAL A 99 7.99 -1.84 7.30
C VAL A 99 9.51 -2.05 7.21
N LYS A 100 10.20 -2.00 8.35
CA LYS A 100 11.62 -2.34 8.47
C LYS A 100 11.85 -3.81 8.81
N GLU A 101 10.97 -4.39 9.63
CA GLU A 101 11.02 -5.79 10.05
C GLU A 101 10.29 -6.74 9.08
N ASN A 102 10.05 -7.98 9.49
CA ASN A 102 9.29 -8.95 8.71
C ASN A 102 7.79 -8.56 8.65
N TYR A 103 7.22 -8.52 7.43
CA TYR A 103 5.82 -8.14 7.20
C TYR A 103 4.81 -8.99 7.99
N GLU A 104 5.00 -10.30 8.04
CA GLU A 104 4.13 -11.22 8.74
C GLU A 104 4.07 -10.91 10.25
N LYS A 105 5.23 -10.60 10.85
CA LYS A 105 5.30 -10.19 12.26
C LYS A 105 4.54 -8.89 12.51
N VAL A 106 4.70 -7.89 11.64
CA VAL A 106 3.96 -6.62 11.70
C VAL A 106 2.46 -6.87 11.63
N CYS A 107 2.00 -7.75 10.74
CA CYS A 107 0.58 -8.10 10.65
C CYS A 107 0.03 -8.72 11.93
N LEU A 108 0.78 -9.63 12.57
CA LEU A 108 0.37 -10.22 13.84
C LEU A 108 0.27 -9.18 14.95
N GLU A 109 1.24 -8.27 15.04
CA GLU A 109 1.21 -7.18 16.05
C GLU A 109 0.05 -6.20 15.83
N LEU A 110 -0.29 -5.91 14.57
CA LEU A 110 -1.41 -5.05 14.21
C LEU A 110 -2.77 -5.60 14.66
N GLU A 111 -2.90 -6.92 14.76
CA GLU A 111 -4.14 -7.57 15.20
C GLU A 111 -4.38 -7.42 16.71
N VAL A 112 -3.31 -7.42 17.52
CA VAL A 112 -3.40 -7.49 18.98
C VAL A 112 -3.14 -6.17 19.70
N ILE A 113 -2.53 -5.17 19.04
CA ILE A 113 -2.27 -3.86 19.66
C ILE A 113 -3.57 -3.18 20.11
N SER A 114 -3.58 -2.34 21.14
CA SER A 114 -4.77 -1.55 21.49
C SER A 114 -4.95 -0.34 20.57
N THR A 115 -6.16 0.23 20.52
CA THR A 115 -6.41 1.43 19.69
C THR A 115 -5.61 2.62 20.23
N GLU A 116 -5.49 2.75 21.54
CA GLU A 116 -4.76 3.83 22.22
C GLU A 116 -3.29 3.81 21.83
N LYS A 117 -2.66 2.63 21.93
CA LYS A 117 -1.25 2.46 21.54
C LYS A 117 -1.01 2.68 20.05
N LEU A 118 -2.02 2.45 19.19
CA LEU A 118 -1.93 2.73 17.76
C LEU A 118 -2.01 4.23 17.44
N LEU A 119 -2.60 5.03 18.33
CA LEU A 119 -2.66 6.48 18.19
C LEU A 119 -1.35 7.16 18.61
N GLU A 120 -0.50 6.46 19.34
CA GLU A 120 0.82 6.92 19.79
C GLU A 120 1.89 6.64 18.75
N ALA A 121 2.77 7.63 18.51
CA ALA A 121 3.85 7.50 17.52
C ALA A 121 4.80 6.34 17.86
N GLU A 122 5.11 6.14 19.14
CA GLU A 122 5.98 5.06 19.62
C GLU A 122 5.39 3.67 19.31
N GLY A 123 4.07 3.50 19.49
CA GLY A 123 3.41 2.24 19.20
C GLY A 123 3.47 1.86 17.72
N ILE A 124 3.32 2.85 16.84
CA ILE A 124 3.44 2.68 15.38
C ILE A 124 4.87 2.33 14.98
N MET A 125 5.86 3.02 15.53
CA MET A 125 7.26 2.77 15.19
C MET A 125 7.75 1.40 15.64
N ARG A 126 7.29 0.97 16.82
CA ARG A 126 7.54 -0.40 17.31
C ARG A 126 6.98 -1.42 16.34
N ILE A 127 5.71 -1.28 15.95
CA ILE A 127 5.05 -2.19 15.00
C ILE A 127 5.80 -2.26 13.67
N LEU A 128 6.24 -1.11 13.15
CA LEU A 128 6.94 -1.07 11.87
C LEU A 128 8.40 -1.56 11.95
N GLY A 129 8.91 -1.85 13.15
CA GLY A 129 10.27 -2.37 13.36
C GLY A 129 11.36 -1.31 13.46
N TYR A 130 11.01 -0.04 13.69
CA TYR A 130 11.97 1.04 13.91
C TYR A 130 12.36 1.20 15.37
N GLY A 131 11.70 0.50 16.30
CA GLY A 131 11.90 0.65 17.74
C GLY A 131 11.28 1.94 18.30
N THR A 132 11.48 2.21 19.60
CA THR A 132 10.80 3.30 20.33
C THR A 132 11.75 4.38 20.85
N LYS A 133 12.99 4.42 20.37
CA LYS A 133 13.94 5.44 20.83
C LYS A 133 13.51 6.83 20.32
N PRO A 134 13.68 7.90 21.11
CA PRO A 134 13.26 9.25 20.70
C PRO A 134 13.89 9.70 19.38
N GLU A 135 15.16 9.34 19.15
CA GLU A 135 15.89 9.61 17.90
C GLU A 135 15.21 9.02 16.65
N ASN A 136 14.42 7.95 16.81
CA ASN A 136 13.76 7.30 15.70
C ASN A 136 12.47 8.04 15.25
N LEU A 137 11.91 8.91 16.10
CA LEU A 137 10.65 9.65 15.80
C LEU A 137 10.84 10.66 14.68
N ASP A 138 12.07 11.17 14.54
CA ASP A 138 12.45 12.14 13.51
C ASP A 138 13.12 11.47 12.30
N LEU A 139 13.06 10.14 12.19
CA LEU A 139 13.55 9.43 11.02
C LEU A 139 12.71 9.80 9.80
N SER A 140 13.42 10.23 8.77
CA SER A 140 12.86 10.40 7.44
C SER A 140 12.78 9.04 6.77
N VAL A 141 11.57 8.58 6.44
CA VAL A 141 11.37 7.27 5.80
C VAL A 141 10.81 7.44 4.40
N LEU A 142 11.44 6.73 3.47
CA LEU A 142 11.05 6.68 2.07
C LEU A 142 10.32 5.36 1.79
N PRO A 143 9.30 5.36 0.92
CA PRO A 143 8.67 4.13 0.49
C PRO A 143 9.67 3.27 -0.28
N LYS A 144 9.69 1.96 0.01
CA LYS A 144 10.59 1.00 -0.65
C LYS A 144 10.28 0.75 -2.13
N GLY A 145 9.02 0.93 -2.57
CA GLY A 145 8.61 0.86 -3.98
C GLY A 145 7.71 -0.34 -4.34
N TYR A 146 7.34 -1.19 -3.39
CA TYR A 146 6.46 -2.35 -3.59
C TYR A 146 5.15 -1.97 -4.28
N ARG A 147 4.53 -0.87 -3.84
CA ARG A 147 3.25 -0.40 -4.39
C ARG A 147 3.35 0.09 -5.83
N ILE A 148 4.48 0.66 -6.23
CA ILE A 148 4.66 1.18 -7.59
C ILE A 148 5.04 0.04 -8.54
N LEU A 149 5.92 -0.86 -8.08
CA LEU A 149 6.34 -2.03 -8.86
C LEU A 149 5.20 -3.02 -9.08
N SER A 150 4.27 -3.17 -8.15
CA SER A 150 3.08 -4.02 -8.33
C SER A 150 2.14 -3.56 -9.44
N LYS A 151 2.22 -2.29 -9.85
CA LYS A 151 1.44 -1.74 -10.97
C LYS A 151 2.04 -2.10 -12.34
N VAL A 152 3.24 -2.69 -12.36
CA VAL A 152 3.87 -3.17 -13.59
C VAL A 152 3.18 -4.47 -14.03
N PRO A 153 2.55 -4.50 -15.22
CA PRO A 153 1.84 -5.70 -15.68
C PRO A 153 2.75 -6.92 -15.77
N HIS A 154 2.24 -8.06 -15.29
CA HIS A 154 2.92 -9.37 -15.34
C HIS A 154 4.30 -9.42 -14.66
N LEU A 155 4.61 -8.50 -13.75
CA LEU A 155 5.84 -8.52 -12.98
C LEU A 155 5.72 -9.54 -11.82
N PRO A 156 6.54 -10.60 -11.77
CA PRO A 156 6.49 -11.57 -10.68
C PRO A 156 6.89 -10.95 -9.34
N ALA A 157 6.34 -11.49 -8.24
CA ALA A 157 6.66 -11.02 -6.90
C ALA A 157 8.15 -11.15 -6.56
N SER A 158 8.82 -12.25 -6.98
CA SER A 158 10.27 -12.42 -6.75
C SER A 158 11.09 -11.30 -7.38
N VAL A 159 10.69 -10.84 -8.56
CA VAL A 159 11.35 -9.74 -9.26
C VAL A 159 11.13 -8.41 -8.52
N VAL A 160 9.93 -8.17 -7.98
CA VAL A 160 9.66 -7.00 -7.13
C VAL A 160 10.58 -7.00 -5.91
N GLU A 161 10.68 -8.13 -5.21
CA GLU A 161 11.56 -8.28 -4.05
C GLU A 161 13.03 -8.01 -4.42
N ASN A 162 13.52 -8.56 -5.54
CA ASN A 162 14.89 -8.34 -5.99
C ASN A 162 15.17 -6.87 -6.33
N VAL A 163 14.24 -6.18 -6.98
CA VAL A 163 14.38 -4.76 -7.32
C VAL A 163 14.39 -3.90 -6.06
N VAL A 164 13.48 -4.16 -5.11
CA VAL A 164 13.44 -3.44 -3.84
C VAL A 164 14.71 -3.70 -3.02
N ALA A 165 15.19 -4.95 -2.98
CA ALA A 165 16.42 -5.30 -2.27
C ALA A 165 17.66 -4.62 -2.87
N ALA A 166 17.71 -4.47 -4.20
CA ALA A 166 18.85 -3.87 -4.90
C ALA A 166 18.86 -2.33 -4.82
N LEU A 167 17.70 -1.68 -4.95
CA LEU A 167 17.60 -0.22 -5.06
C LEU A 167 17.19 0.47 -3.75
N GLY A 168 16.64 -0.28 -2.80
CA GLY A 168 16.36 0.15 -1.42
C GLY A 168 15.12 1.03 -1.25
N ASP A 169 14.94 2.03 -2.12
CA ASP A 169 13.86 3.00 -2.03
C ASP A 169 13.30 3.42 -3.40
N LEU A 170 12.08 3.98 -3.35
CA LEU A 170 11.37 4.46 -4.52
C LEU A 170 12.12 5.54 -5.32
N PRO A 171 12.77 6.56 -4.72
CA PRO A 171 13.58 7.49 -5.52
C PRO A 171 14.65 6.79 -6.36
N ASN A 172 15.38 5.83 -5.79
CA ASN A 172 16.39 5.08 -6.54
C ASN A 172 15.74 4.26 -7.67
N ILE A 173 14.60 3.61 -7.38
CA ILE A 173 13.82 2.89 -8.41
C ILE A 173 13.38 3.83 -9.54
N MET A 174 12.86 5.01 -9.22
CA MET A 174 12.37 5.98 -10.21
C MET A 174 13.50 6.53 -11.11
N ASN A 175 14.70 6.67 -10.56
CA ASN A 175 15.87 7.20 -11.26
C ASN A 175 16.70 6.12 -11.97
N SER A 176 16.45 4.84 -11.68
CA SER A 176 17.18 3.73 -12.30
C SER A 176 17.03 3.69 -13.82
N THR A 177 18.13 3.31 -14.47
CA THR A 177 18.21 3.10 -15.91
C THR A 177 17.79 1.67 -16.28
N VAL A 178 17.47 1.45 -17.56
CA VAL A 178 17.15 0.11 -18.07
C VAL A 178 18.33 -0.84 -17.89
N LEU A 179 19.57 -0.34 -18.00
CA LEU A 179 20.78 -1.13 -17.82
C LEU A 179 20.93 -1.58 -16.37
N GLU A 180 20.84 -0.66 -15.40
CA GLU A 180 20.90 -0.99 -13.97
C GLU A 180 19.82 -1.99 -13.56
N LEU A 181 18.59 -1.83 -14.08
CA LEU A 181 17.50 -2.79 -13.83
C LEU A 181 17.80 -4.16 -14.43
N THR A 182 18.50 -4.24 -15.56
CA THR A 182 18.82 -5.50 -16.24
C THR A 182 19.84 -6.34 -15.45
N GLU A 183 20.76 -5.68 -14.74
CA GLU A 183 21.77 -6.33 -13.89
C GLU A 183 21.18 -6.96 -12.61
N ILE A 184 19.94 -6.60 -12.24
CA ILE A 184 19.27 -7.17 -11.07
C ILE A 184 18.80 -8.60 -11.38
N ASN A 185 19.05 -9.50 -10.44
CA ASN A 185 18.69 -10.91 -10.56
C ASN A 185 17.21 -11.10 -10.95
N GLU A 186 16.96 -12.00 -11.91
CA GLU A 186 15.65 -12.33 -12.47
C GLU A 186 14.90 -11.20 -13.20
N VAL A 187 15.46 -9.99 -13.36
CA VAL A 187 14.80 -8.94 -14.14
C VAL A 187 14.99 -9.20 -15.63
N GLY A 188 16.23 -9.05 -16.13
CA GLY A 188 16.54 -9.14 -17.55
C GLY A 188 15.93 -8.00 -18.41
N GLU A 189 16.38 -7.89 -19.65
CA GLU A 189 16.09 -6.73 -20.51
C GLU A 189 14.59 -6.47 -20.74
N ARG A 190 13.81 -7.53 -21.01
CA ARG A 190 12.37 -7.39 -21.27
C ARG A 190 11.60 -6.84 -20.06
N ARG A 191 11.90 -7.31 -18.85
CA ARG A 191 11.21 -6.83 -17.63
C ARG A 191 11.72 -5.45 -17.26
N ALA A 192 13.02 -5.17 -17.40
CA ALA A 192 13.61 -3.85 -17.18
C ALA A 192 12.92 -2.78 -18.06
N GLY A 193 12.73 -3.07 -19.35
CA GLY A 193 11.99 -2.20 -20.27
C GLY A 193 10.52 -1.98 -19.88
N SER A 194 9.83 -3.02 -19.40
CA SER A 194 8.45 -2.90 -18.91
C SER A 194 8.36 -2.08 -17.63
N VAL A 195 9.24 -2.32 -16.65
CA VAL A 195 9.33 -1.52 -15.42
C VAL A 195 9.56 -0.06 -15.79
N ARG A 196 10.58 0.25 -16.60
CA ARG A 196 10.91 1.63 -16.96
C ARG A 196 9.76 2.35 -17.65
N ARG A 197 9.08 1.71 -18.61
CA ARG A 197 7.91 2.27 -19.30
C ARG A 197 6.78 2.59 -18.33
N GLU A 198 6.49 1.69 -17.39
CA GLU A 198 5.44 1.88 -16.41
C GLU A 198 5.76 3.00 -15.41
N LEU A 199 7.01 3.08 -14.93
CA LEU A 199 7.45 4.17 -14.06
C LEU A 199 7.30 5.54 -14.76
N GLU A 200 7.69 5.64 -16.03
CA GLU A 200 7.50 6.85 -16.84
C GLU A 200 6.02 7.19 -17.05
N ARG A 201 5.18 6.18 -17.34
CA ARG A 201 3.73 6.37 -17.47
C ARG A 201 3.11 6.92 -16.19
N LEU A 202 3.49 6.37 -15.03
CA LEU A 202 3.01 6.82 -13.72
C LEU A 202 3.51 8.24 -13.41
N LYS A 203 4.78 8.54 -13.69
CA LYS A 203 5.35 9.89 -13.54
C LYS A 203 4.58 10.92 -14.37
N ASN A 204 4.27 10.59 -15.63
CA ASN A 204 3.53 11.46 -16.52
C ASN A 204 2.09 11.69 -16.05
N ARG A 205 1.41 10.65 -15.55
CA ARG A 205 0.06 10.81 -14.97
C ARG A 205 0.08 11.72 -13.74
N ALA A 206 1.06 11.56 -12.85
CA ALA A 206 1.20 12.41 -11.67
C ALA A 206 1.51 13.88 -12.03
N LEU A 207 2.23 14.11 -13.13
CA LEU A 207 2.48 15.45 -13.69
C LEU A 207 1.22 16.05 -14.34
N LEU A 208 0.46 15.26 -15.08
CA LEU A 208 -0.71 15.71 -15.85
C LEU A 208 -1.96 15.91 -14.98
N GLY A 209 -2.12 15.16 -13.89
CA GLY A 209 -3.18 15.37 -12.90
C GLY A 209 -3.10 16.70 -12.14
N LYS A 210 -2.13 17.56 -12.46
CA LYS A 210 -1.97 18.93 -11.92
C LYS A 210 -2.74 20.01 -12.69
N ARG A 211 -3.41 19.67 -13.78
CA ARG A 211 -4.29 20.58 -14.51
C ARG A 211 -5.70 20.05 -14.38
N PHE A 212 -6.46 20.48 -13.38
CA PHE A 212 -7.92 20.68 -13.34
C PHE A 212 -8.31 21.01 -11.90
#